data_AF-A0A428RDR7-F1
#
_entry.id   AF-A0A428RDR7-F1
#
_cell.length_a   1.000
_cell.length_b   1.000
_cell.length_c   1.000
_cell.angle_alpha   90.00
_cell.angle_beta   90.00
_cell.angle_gamma   90.00
#
_symmetry.space_group_name_H-M   'P 1'
#
loop_
_entity.id
_entity.type
_entity.pdbx_description
1 polymer ?
#
loop_
_entity_poly.entity_id
_entity_poly.type
_entity_poly.pdbx_seq_one_letter_code
_entity_poly.pdbx_strand_id
1 'polypeptide(L)'
;MAACAHCGKEATLLCSSCQNVPEYIPGDAPGAVYCNRECQKAHWPVHKALCTVLRRRKVILRTATALKAALVVYRETVFDMELTKVEFKDDTLFIHQKMRDIEDPAKRGPFPSDATDSVEHKEAVLLNSQCTMAVSLLCPLTHKLLSGVASILEVADLDMGKPLLDVKFVPSPMIAVPHTVVAVRCPGVNEHWIIDVTGAQYGFKEVLMPFWKYLGVHDCQQLGESWAYELSAEWDIDNISSIECLTRSQAQRDDLELERKIRQHFYAFVDDKVDRDLLKGTDVQFQVKLTVVMEDLRAHMLSLEL
;
A
#
# COMPACT_ATOMS: atom_id res chain seq x y z
N MET A 1 -33.48 -10.20 4.03
CA MET A 1 -33.50 -10.44 2.56
C MET A 1 -33.76 -9.12 1.88
N ALA A 2 -33.05 -8.81 0.80
CA ALA A 2 -33.10 -7.49 0.16
C ALA A 2 -34.15 -7.45 -0.95
N ALA A 3 -34.70 -6.27 -1.24
CA ALA A 3 -35.63 -6.09 -2.34
C ALA A 3 -34.88 -5.91 -3.67
N CYS A 4 -35.41 -6.52 -4.73
CA CYS A 4 -34.93 -6.35 -6.09
C CYS A 4 -35.05 -4.88 -6.50
N ALA A 5 -33.93 -4.27 -6.90
CA ALA A 5 -33.88 -2.86 -7.28
C ALA A 5 -34.78 -2.50 -8.49
N HIS A 6 -35.24 -3.50 -9.27
CA HIS A 6 -36.17 -3.29 -10.37
C HIS A 6 -37.64 -3.53 -9.98
N CYS A 7 -37.95 -4.71 -9.41
CA CYS A 7 -39.35 -5.17 -9.24
C CYS A 7 -39.83 -5.26 -7.79
N GLY A 8 -38.99 -4.93 -6.81
CA GLY A 8 -39.34 -4.93 -5.38
C GLY A 8 -39.48 -6.32 -4.73
N LYS A 9 -39.49 -7.40 -5.51
CA LYS A 9 -39.52 -8.78 -4.99
C LYS A 9 -38.25 -9.13 -4.24
N GLU A 10 -38.33 -10.10 -3.34
CA GLU A 10 -37.18 -10.63 -2.64
C GLU A 10 -36.09 -11.12 -3.61
N ALA A 11 -34.83 -10.79 -3.31
CA ALA A 11 -33.71 -10.99 -4.21
C ALA A 11 -32.39 -11.20 -3.45
N THR A 12 -31.47 -11.91 -4.11
CA THR A 12 -30.12 -12.20 -3.59
C THR A 12 -29.01 -12.00 -4.62
N LEU A 13 -29.33 -11.85 -5.92
CA LEU A 13 -28.31 -11.70 -6.96
C LEU A 13 -27.71 -10.30 -6.95
N LEU A 14 -26.46 -10.18 -6.54
CA LEU A 14 -25.72 -8.93 -6.54
C LEU A 14 -25.15 -8.60 -7.93
N CYS A 15 -24.98 -7.31 -8.21
CA CYS A 15 -24.25 -6.87 -9.41
C CYS A 15 -22.77 -7.30 -9.31
N SER A 16 -22.36 -8.26 -10.12
CA SER A 16 -20.97 -8.79 -10.12
C SER A 16 -19.89 -7.73 -10.33
N SER A 17 -20.22 -6.61 -10.99
CA SER A 17 -19.27 -5.52 -11.24
C SER A 17 -18.97 -4.67 -9.99
N CYS A 18 -19.98 -4.38 -9.16
CA CYS A 18 -19.86 -3.45 -8.03
C CYS A 18 -20.17 -4.04 -6.66
N GLN A 19 -20.47 -5.34 -6.56
CA GLN A 19 -20.65 -6.02 -5.27
C GLN A 19 -19.41 -5.94 -4.38
N ASN A 20 -19.61 -6.00 -3.05
CA ASN A 20 -18.54 -6.07 -2.03
C ASN A 20 -17.55 -4.90 -2.05
N VAL A 21 -17.99 -3.73 -2.53
CA VAL A 21 -17.21 -2.49 -2.34
C VAL A 21 -17.44 -2.02 -0.90
N PRO A 22 -16.38 -1.76 -0.11
CA PRO A 22 -16.56 -1.28 1.25
C PRO A 22 -17.36 0.03 1.31
N GLU A 23 -18.18 0.14 2.33
CA GLU A 23 -18.78 1.42 2.74
C GLU A 23 -17.77 2.19 3.58
N TYR A 24 -17.50 3.44 3.20
CA TYR A 24 -16.65 4.33 3.98
C TYR A 24 -17.49 5.36 4.76
N ILE A 25 -18.70 5.62 4.29
CA ILE A 25 -19.73 6.39 4.95
C ILE A 25 -21.00 5.54 4.90
N PRO A 26 -21.82 5.46 5.96
CA PRO A 26 -23.04 4.67 5.93
C PRO A 26 -23.89 4.94 4.68
N GLY A 27 -24.10 3.90 3.87
CA GLY A 27 -24.91 3.96 2.65
C GLY A 27 -24.24 4.57 1.41
N ASP A 28 -22.92 4.81 1.40
CA ASP A 28 -22.20 5.37 0.25
C ASP A 28 -21.74 4.33 -0.78
N ALA A 29 -21.89 3.03 -0.46
CA ALA A 29 -21.74 1.93 -1.40
C ALA A 29 -23.01 1.07 -1.49
N PRO A 30 -24.20 1.66 -1.79
CA PRO A 30 -25.41 0.89 -1.84
C PRO A 30 -25.32 -0.09 -3.00
N GLY A 31 -25.16 -1.37 -2.67
CA GLY A 31 -25.20 -2.45 -3.65
C GLY A 31 -26.58 -2.49 -4.33
N ALA A 32 -26.62 -3.08 -5.53
CA ALA A 32 -27.89 -3.40 -6.17
C ALA A 32 -28.10 -4.91 -6.16
N VAL A 33 -29.28 -5.31 -5.67
CA VAL A 33 -29.71 -6.71 -5.59
C VAL A 33 -30.83 -6.93 -6.60
N TYR A 34 -30.82 -8.07 -7.28
CA TYR A 34 -31.72 -8.39 -8.37
C TYR A 34 -32.33 -9.78 -8.23
N CYS A 35 -33.52 -9.93 -8.79
CA CYS A 35 -34.19 -11.22 -8.90
C CYS A 35 -33.44 -12.15 -9.88
N ASN A 36 -32.95 -11.59 -10.98
CA ASN A 36 -32.29 -12.26 -12.08
C ASN A 36 -31.58 -11.22 -12.99
N ARG A 37 -30.96 -11.69 -14.08
CA ARG A 37 -30.26 -10.83 -15.04
C ARG A 37 -31.19 -9.90 -15.84
N GLU A 38 -32.46 -10.24 -16.00
CA GLU A 38 -33.44 -9.40 -16.71
C GLU A 38 -33.79 -8.17 -15.88
N CYS A 39 -34.09 -8.36 -14.59
CA CYS A 39 -34.24 -7.30 -13.59
C CYS A 39 -33.02 -6.35 -13.61
N GLN A 40 -31.80 -6.90 -13.66
CA GLN A 40 -30.57 -6.10 -13.74
C GLN A 40 -30.46 -5.29 -15.02
N LYS A 41 -30.72 -5.91 -16.19
CA LYS A 41 -30.68 -5.22 -17.49
C LYS A 41 -31.71 -4.09 -17.56
N ALA A 42 -32.91 -4.33 -17.05
CA ALA A 42 -33.98 -3.33 -17.04
C ALA A 42 -33.67 -2.15 -16.10
N HIS A 43 -33.02 -2.39 -14.96
CA HIS A 43 -32.57 -1.34 -14.05
C HIS A 43 -31.24 -0.65 -14.47
N TRP A 44 -30.53 -1.20 -15.47
CA TRP A 44 -29.22 -0.70 -15.87
C TRP A 44 -29.14 0.80 -16.19
N PRO A 45 -30.13 1.42 -16.87
CA PRO A 45 -30.09 2.87 -17.13
C PRO A 45 -29.97 3.72 -15.87
N VAL A 46 -30.53 3.26 -14.74
CA VAL A 46 -30.46 3.94 -13.44
C VAL A 46 -29.19 3.53 -12.69
N HIS A 47 -28.86 2.24 -12.68
CA HIS A 47 -27.72 1.71 -11.92
C HIS A 47 -26.35 2.09 -12.48
N LYS A 48 -26.24 2.34 -13.79
CA LYS A 48 -24.95 2.46 -14.50
C LYS A 48 -24.00 3.50 -13.89
N ALA A 49 -24.52 4.68 -13.52
CA ALA A 49 -23.70 5.76 -12.96
C ALA A 49 -23.05 5.33 -11.64
N LEU A 50 -23.86 4.86 -10.68
CA LEU A 50 -23.38 4.35 -9.40
C LEU A 50 -22.45 3.15 -9.58
N CYS A 51 -22.80 2.20 -10.44
CA CYS A 51 -21.95 1.03 -10.73
C CYS A 51 -20.56 1.44 -11.22
N THR A 52 -20.46 2.53 -11.99
CA THR A 52 -19.18 3.04 -12.49
C THR A 52 -18.31 3.59 -11.35
N VAL A 53 -18.89 4.34 -10.42
CA VAL A 53 -18.22 4.84 -9.21
C VAL A 53 -17.73 3.68 -8.35
N LEU A 54 -18.61 2.74 -8.02
CA LEU A 54 -18.25 1.61 -7.16
C LEU A 54 -17.22 0.68 -7.81
N ARG A 55 -17.29 0.46 -9.14
CA ARG A 55 -16.24 -0.29 -9.85
C ARG A 55 -14.90 0.42 -9.77
N ARG A 56 -14.87 1.75 -9.84
CA ARG A 56 -13.64 2.54 -9.68
C ARG A 56 -13.06 2.36 -8.27
N ARG A 57 -13.86 2.54 -7.23
CA ARG A 57 -13.44 2.31 -5.83
C ARG A 57 -12.85 0.91 -5.64
N LYS A 58 -13.49 -0.11 -6.23
CA LYS A 58 -12.98 -1.49 -6.20
C LYS A 58 -11.60 -1.62 -6.84
N VAL A 59 -11.38 -1.00 -7.99
CA VAL A 59 -10.07 -1.03 -8.66
C VAL A 59 -9.02 -0.33 -7.80
N ILE A 60 -9.32 0.85 -7.25
CA ILE A 60 -8.40 1.57 -6.37
C ILE A 60 -8.06 0.73 -5.13
N LEU A 61 -9.06 0.10 -4.50
CA LEU A 61 -8.85 -0.77 -3.34
C LEU A 61 -7.96 -1.97 -3.69
N ARG A 62 -8.26 -2.68 -4.78
CA ARG A 62 -7.46 -3.83 -5.21
C ARG A 62 -6.04 -3.43 -5.57
N THR A 63 -5.85 -2.25 -6.17
CA THR A 63 -4.53 -1.67 -6.37
C THR A 63 -3.84 -1.46 -5.03
N ALA A 64 -4.43 -0.72 -4.09
CA ALA A 64 -3.85 -0.45 -2.78
C ALA A 64 -3.44 -1.74 -2.04
N THR A 65 -4.29 -2.77 -2.08
CA THR A 65 -3.99 -4.10 -1.53
C THR A 65 -2.81 -4.77 -2.22
N ALA A 66 -2.75 -4.75 -3.56
CA ALA A 66 -1.66 -5.33 -4.31
C ALA A 66 -0.32 -4.61 -4.08
N LEU A 67 -0.35 -3.27 -3.99
CA LEU A 67 0.82 -2.43 -3.70
C LEU A 67 1.38 -2.74 -2.30
N LYS A 68 0.51 -2.81 -1.29
CA LYS A 68 0.88 -3.20 0.08
C LYS A 68 1.51 -4.59 0.10
N ALA A 69 0.90 -5.57 -0.56
CA ALA A 69 1.40 -6.94 -0.60
C ALA A 69 2.79 -7.01 -1.28
N ALA A 70 2.98 -6.32 -2.40
CA ALA A 70 4.25 -6.25 -3.10
C ALA A 70 5.35 -5.61 -2.24
N LEU A 71 5.02 -4.53 -1.53
CA LEU A 71 5.95 -3.87 -0.60
C LEU A 71 6.34 -4.78 0.56
N VAL A 72 5.38 -5.50 1.14
CA VAL A 72 5.68 -6.47 2.22
C VAL A 72 6.60 -7.56 1.70
N VAL A 73 6.34 -8.16 0.53
CA VAL A 73 7.23 -9.18 -0.06
C VAL A 73 8.63 -8.61 -0.32
N TYR A 74 8.72 -7.40 -0.86
CA TYR A 74 10.00 -6.71 -1.06
C TYR A 74 10.75 -6.57 0.27
N ARG A 75 10.13 -5.95 1.27
CA ARG A 75 10.75 -5.73 2.59
C ARG A 75 11.08 -7.02 3.34
N GLU A 76 10.30 -8.08 3.15
CA GLU A 76 10.57 -9.38 3.75
C GLU A 76 11.76 -10.12 3.13
N THR A 77 12.10 -9.83 1.87
CA THR A 77 13.16 -10.52 1.13
C THR A 77 14.49 -9.77 1.15
N VAL A 78 14.44 -8.44 1.26
CA VAL A 78 15.62 -7.55 1.28
C VAL A 78 15.61 -6.62 2.49
N PHE A 79 15.27 -7.15 3.65
CA PHE A 79 15.28 -6.45 4.92
C PHE A 79 16.70 -5.96 5.28
N ASP A 80 16.78 -4.75 5.82
CA ASP A 80 18.02 -3.99 5.98
C ASP A 80 18.34 -3.55 7.43
N MET A 81 17.50 -3.94 8.39
CA MET A 81 17.74 -3.68 9.81
C MET A 81 18.30 -4.92 10.51
N GLU A 82 19.43 -4.77 11.19
CA GLU A 82 19.99 -5.83 12.05
C GLU A 82 19.22 -5.89 13.38
N LEU A 83 18.12 -6.64 13.40
CA LEU A 83 17.32 -6.85 14.59
C LEU A 83 18.04 -7.74 15.60
N THR A 84 17.92 -7.35 16.86
CA THR A 84 18.35 -8.15 18.02
C THR A 84 17.15 -8.69 18.79
N LYS A 85 16.04 -7.96 18.80
CA LYS A 85 14.79 -8.34 19.48
C LYS A 85 13.63 -7.48 18.95
N VAL A 86 12.45 -8.06 18.85
CA VAL A 86 11.18 -7.32 18.75
C VAL A 86 10.36 -7.67 19.99
N GLU A 87 9.92 -6.67 20.74
CA GLU A 87 9.23 -6.85 22.02
C GLU A 87 8.00 -5.95 22.09
N PHE A 88 6.84 -6.54 22.34
CA PHE A 88 5.64 -5.78 22.66
C PHE A 88 5.43 -5.75 24.16
N LYS A 89 5.45 -4.55 24.75
CA LYS A 89 5.34 -4.34 26.19
C LYS A 89 4.68 -3.00 26.47
N ASP A 90 3.75 -2.99 27.43
CA ASP A 90 3.06 -1.77 27.89
C ASP A 90 2.44 -0.98 26.72
N ASP A 91 1.77 -1.68 25.79
CA ASP A 91 1.18 -1.14 24.56
C ASP A 91 2.16 -0.44 23.60
N THR A 92 3.47 -0.66 23.76
CA THR A 92 4.53 -0.19 22.87
C THR A 92 5.23 -1.37 22.21
N LEU A 93 5.48 -1.25 20.90
CA LEU A 93 6.36 -2.15 20.15
C LEU A 93 7.80 -1.60 20.16
N PHE A 94 8.70 -2.31 20.85
CA PHE A 94 10.12 -2.03 20.88
C PHE A 94 10.85 -2.79 19.78
N ILE A 95 11.54 -2.05 18.91
CA ILE A 95 12.40 -2.57 17.85
C ILE A 95 13.84 -2.40 18.32
N HIS A 96 14.46 -3.49 18.76
CA HIS A 96 15.85 -3.48 19.19
C HIS A 96 16.74 -3.80 18.01
N GLN A 97 17.64 -2.88 17.67
CA GLN A 97 18.54 -3.02 16.54
C GLN A 97 19.99 -2.82 16.94
N LYS A 98 20.89 -3.44 16.19
CA LYS A 98 22.31 -3.12 16.24
C LYS A 98 22.54 -1.88 15.40
N MET A 99 23.05 -0.82 16.01
CA MET A 99 23.54 0.33 15.25
C MET A 99 24.79 -0.05 14.48
N ARG A 100 24.83 0.26 13.19
CA ARG A 100 26.01 0.08 12.35
C ARG A 100 26.89 1.33 12.36
N ASP A 101 28.18 1.14 12.15
CA ASP A 101 29.06 2.24 11.77
C ASP A 101 28.73 2.67 10.32
N ILE A 102 28.99 3.92 9.97
CA ILE A 102 28.81 4.40 8.59
C ILE A 102 29.79 3.73 7.63
N GLU A 103 30.92 3.21 8.13
CA GLU A 103 31.92 2.49 7.33
C GLU A 103 31.53 1.02 7.06
N ASP A 104 30.55 0.47 7.78
CA ASP A 104 30.11 -0.91 7.61
C ASP A 104 28.96 -0.99 6.59
N PRO A 105 29.05 -1.84 5.55
CA PRO A 105 27.94 -2.08 4.63
C PRO A 105 26.70 -2.57 5.36
N ALA A 106 25.53 -2.11 4.94
CA ALA A 106 24.29 -2.56 5.54
C ALA A 106 23.99 -4.00 5.09
N LYS A 107 23.70 -4.88 6.05
CA LYS A 107 23.29 -6.24 5.72
C LYS A 107 21.94 -6.20 5.01
N ARG A 108 21.80 -7.02 3.98
CA ARG A 108 20.53 -7.25 3.27
C ARG A 108 20.19 -8.73 3.34
N GLY A 109 18.90 -9.03 3.51
CA GLY A 109 18.43 -10.41 3.43
C GLY A 109 17.02 -10.58 3.95
N PRO A 110 16.58 -11.83 4.13
CA PRO A 110 15.22 -12.10 4.60
C PRO A 110 14.97 -11.55 5.99
N PHE A 111 13.75 -11.11 6.25
CA PHE A 111 13.29 -10.77 7.59
C PHE A 111 13.47 -11.98 8.54
N PRO A 112 14.05 -11.81 9.73
CA PRO A 112 14.30 -12.92 10.64
C PRO A 112 12.99 -13.61 11.06
N SER A 113 12.88 -14.91 10.80
CA SER A 113 11.64 -15.67 11.01
C SER A 113 11.24 -15.79 12.48
N ASP A 114 12.21 -15.67 13.39
CA ASP A 114 12.07 -15.75 14.84
C ASP A 114 11.93 -14.39 15.53
N ALA A 115 11.88 -13.29 14.76
CA ALA A 115 11.77 -11.95 15.33
C ALA A 115 10.44 -11.72 16.07
N THR A 116 9.31 -12.25 15.56
CA THR A 116 7.98 -12.10 16.17
C THR A 116 6.98 -13.10 15.57
N ASP A 117 6.06 -13.59 16.40
CA ASP A 117 4.94 -14.45 15.96
C ASP A 117 3.68 -13.64 15.55
N SER A 118 3.62 -12.34 15.87
CA SER A 118 2.51 -11.47 15.45
C SER A 118 2.74 -10.95 14.03
N VAL A 119 1.74 -11.18 13.17
CA VAL A 119 1.69 -10.66 11.80
C VAL A 119 1.64 -9.14 11.80
N GLU A 120 0.87 -8.54 12.70
CA GLU A 120 0.75 -7.09 12.84
C GLU A 120 2.07 -6.44 13.26
N HIS A 121 2.76 -7.01 14.26
CA HIS A 121 4.06 -6.49 14.67
C HIS A 121 5.11 -6.67 13.57
N LYS A 122 5.08 -7.81 12.87
CA LYS A 122 5.96 -8.04 11.72
C LYS A 122 5.75 -6.98 10.64
N GLU A 123 4.51 -6.72 10.24
CA GLU A 123 4.21 -5.66 9.26
C GLU A 123 4.63 -4.28 9.75
N ALA A 124 4.38 -3.95 11.03
CA ALA A 124 4.81 -2.69 11.60
C ALA A 124 6.33 -2.51 11.52
N VAL A 125 7.12 -3.56 11.82
CA VAL A 125 8.59 -3.53 11.72
C VAL A 125 9.06 -3.41 10.28
N LEU A 126 8.48 -4.19 9.35
CA LEU A 126 8.86 -4.19 7.94
C LEU A 126 8.67 -2.83 7.26
N LEU A 127 7.64 -2.09 7.68
CA LEU A 127 7.14 -0.89 7.03
C LEU A 127 7.43 0.40 7.80
N ASN A 128 8.03 0.29 8.98
CA ASN A 128 8.42 1.46 9.75
C ASN A 128 9.45 2.29 8.98
N SER A 129 9.17 3.58 8.87
CA SER A 129 10.03 4.57 8.20
C SER A 129 10.32 4.24 6.73
N GLN A 130 9.41 3.49 6.08
CA GLN A 130 9.51 3.13 4.66
C GLN A 130 8.62 3.99 3.76
N CYS A 131 7.92 4.99 4.28
CA CYS A 131 6.87 5.72 3.54
C CYS A 131 7.40 6.40 2.26
N THR A 132 8.50 7.15 2.33
CA THR A 132 9.10 7.79 1.15
C THR A 132 9.62 6.78 0.13
N MET A 133 10.31 5.73 0.61
CA MET A 133 10.79 4.64 -0.23
C MET A 133 9.64 3.92 -0.93
N ALA A 134 8.56 3.61 -0.21
CA ALA A 134 7.37 2.96 -0.73
C ALA A 134 6.72 3.77 -1.85
N VAL A 135 6.61 5.10 -1.70
CA VAL A 135 6.05 5.96 -2.72
C VAL A 135 6.93 5.96 -3.98
N SER A 136 8.26 6.05 -3.88
CA SER A 136 9.13 5.94 -5.07
C SER A 136 9.07 4.54 -5.71
N LEU A 137 9.31 3.49 -4.93
CA LEU A 137 9.34 2.09 -5.38
C LEU A 137 8.00 1.63 -5.98
N LEU A 138 6.86 2.14 -5.54
CA LEU A 138 5.57 1.67 -6.02
C LEU A 138 4.98 2.57 -7.12
N CYS A 139 5.66 3.67 -7.49
CA CYS A 139 5.14 4.62 -8.48
C CYS A 139 4.83 3.94 -9.83
N PRO A 140 5.79 3.23 -10.48
CA PRO A 140 5.52 2.62 -11.78
C PRO A 140 4.39 1.57 -11.72
N LEU A 141 4.37 0.76 -10.67
CA LEU A 141 3.34 -0.27 -10.46
C LEU A 141 1.96 0.35 -10.21
N THR A 142 1.89 1.45 -9.45
CA THR A 142 0.64 2.19 -9.19
C THR A 142 0.04 2.71 -10.49
N HIS A 143 0.86 3.37 -11.33
CA HIS A 143 0.45 3.83 -12.66
C HIS A 143 0.01 2.69 -13.56
N LYS A 144 0.75 1.57 -13.58
CA LYS A 144 0.41 0.39 -14.37
C LYS A 144 -0.97 -0.17 -14.00
N LEU A 145 -1.23 -0.33 -12.70
CA LEU A 145 -2.48 -0.90 -12.18
C LEU A 145 -3.68 0.04 -12.31
N LEU A 146 -3.47 1.34 -12.11
CA LEU A 146 -4.53 2.37 -12.25
C LEU A 146 -4.69 2.90 -13.68
N SER A 147 -3.89 2.45 -14.64
CA SER A 147 -4.05 2.83 -16.04
C SER A 147 -5.49 2.57 -16.52
N GLY A 148 -6.08 3.56 -17.19
CA GLY A 148 -7.50 3.51 -17.63
C GLY A 148 -8.53 3.72 -16.51
N VAL A 149 -8.11 4.03 -15.29
CA VAL A 149 -8.94 4.68 -14.27
C VAL A 149 -8.76 6.18 -14.42
N ALA A 150 -9.85 6.93 -14.57
CA ALA A 150 -9.80 8.39 -14.60
C ALA A 150 -9.46 8.91 -13.20
N SER A 151 -8.17 9.14 -12.94
CA SER A 151 -7.63 9.62 -11.68
C SER A 151 -6.44 10.55 -11.89
N ILE A 152 -6.27 11.49 -10.96
CA ILE A 152 -5.05 12.26 -10.76
C ILE A 152 -4.36 11.64 -9.54
N LEU A 153 -3.08 11.33 -9.68
CA LEU A 153 -2.27 10.74 -8.63
C LEU A 153 -1.34 11.81 -8.06
N GLU A 154 -1.38 11.94 -6.75
CA GLU A 154 -0.62 12.95 -6.01
C GLU A 154 0.09 12.25 -4.85
N VAL A 155 1.13 12.89 -4.33
CA VAL A 155 1.80 12.54 -3.08
C VAL A 155 1.47 13.60 -2.05
N ALA A 156 1.17 13.17 -0.83
CA ALA A 156 0.88 14.06 0.29
C ALA A 156 1.74 13.67 1.49
N ASP A 157 2.35 14.67 2.13
CA ASP A 157 3.06 14.50 3.39
C ASP A 157 2.12 14.85 4.55
N LEU A 158 2.11 14.01 5.57
CA LEU A 158 1.21 14.10 6.71
C LEU A 158 2.00 14.17 8.01
N ASP A 159 1.60 15.07 8.90
CA ASP A 159 1.92 14.98 10.31
C ASP A 159 0.93 14.03 11.00
N MET A 160 1.46 13.05 11.72
CA MET A 160 0.68 11.94 12.28
C MET A 160 0.31 12.23 13.73
N GLY A 161 -1.00 12.41 14.00
CA GLY A 161 -1.47 12.74 15.35
C GLY A 161 -1.64 11.51 16.24
N LYS A 162 -2.58 10.62 15.91
CA LYS A 162 -3.03 9.53 16.80
C LYS A 162 -2.67 8.14 16.26
N PRO A 163 -1.45 7.64 16.51
CA PRO A 163 -1.13 6.25 16.21
C PRO A 163 -1.95 5.28 17.09
N LEU A 164 -2.31 4.13 16.53
CA LEU A 164 -2.91 3.01 17.27
C LEU A 164 -1.86 2.06 17.87
N LEU A 165 -0.62 2.15 17.37
CA LEU A 165 0.53 1.39 17.84
C LEU A 165 1.68 2.38 18.08
N ASP A 166 2.17 2.44 19.32
CA ASP A 166 3.40 3.17 19.64
C ASP A 166 4.61 2.30 19.29
N VAL A 167 5.58 2.84 18.55
CA VAL A 167 6.78 2.11 18.12
C VAL A 167 8.02 2.86 18.58
N LYS A 168 8.91 2.16 19.28
CA LYS A 168 10.16 2.72 19.80
C LYS A 168 11.38 1.94 19.35
N PHE A 169 12.40 2.66 18.91
CA PHE A 169 13.68 2.08 18.53
C PHE A 169 14.67 2.11 19.69
N VAL A 170 15.43 1.03 19.84
CA VAL A 170 16.46 0.87 20.88
C VAL A 170 17.78 0.48 20.19
N PRO A 171 18.90 1.17 20.47
CA PRO A 171 19.13 2.10 21.59
C PRO A 171 18.74 3.57 21.33
N SER A 172 18.57 4.00 20.08
CA SER A 172 18.26 5.40 19.77
C SER A 172 16.84 5.52 19.23
N PRO A 173 16.05 6.51 19.69
CA PRO A 173 14.79 6.83 19.04
C PRO A 173 15.05 7.30 17.60
N MET A 174 14.09 7.02 16.72
CA MET A 174 14.05 7.64 15.41
C MET A 174 13.58 9.09 15.53
N ILE A 175 14.09 9.95 14.64
CA ILE A 175 13.60 11.32 14.52
C ILE A 175 12.22 11.25 13.85
N ALA A 176 11.23 11.91 14.43
CA ALA A 176 9.92 12.03 13.81
C ALA A 176 10.05 12.74 12.46
N VAL A 177 9.59 12.07 11.40
CA VAL A 177 9.56 12.58 10.04
C VAL A 177 8.12 12.59 9.55
N PRO A 178 7.77 13.49 8.61
CA PRO A 178 6.49 13.43 7.92
C PRO A 178 6.21 12.03 7.34
N HIS A 179 4.94 11.64 7.38
CA HIS A 179 4.47 10.42 6.75
C HIS A 179 4.00 10.69 5.34
N THR A 180 4.65 10.08 4.35
CA THR A 180 4.31 10.27 2.93
C THR A 180 3.30 9.22 2.46
N VAL A 181 2.19 9.65 1.86
CA VAL A 181 1.14 8.77 1.31
C VAL A 181 0.81 9.13 -0.14
N VAL A 182 0.17 8.19 -0.85
CA VAL A 182 -0.36 8.45 -2.20
C VAL A 182 -1.81 8.89 -2.09
N ALA A 183 -2.15 10.00 -2.72
CA ALA A 183 -3.51 10.49 -2.86
C ALA A 183 -4.04 10.24 -4.27
N VAL A 184 -5.29 9.76 -4.37
CA VAL A 184 -5.98 9.49 -5.63
C VAL A 184 -7.21 10.38 -5.72
N ARG A 185 -7.15 11.39 -6.59
CA ARG A 185 -8.30 12.23 -6.94
C ARG A 185 -9.01 11.66 -8.15
N CYS A 186 -10.34 11.65 -8.10
CA CYS A 186 -11.20 11.14 -9.18
C CYS A 186 -12.04 12.29 -9.76
N PRO A 187 -11.57 12.97 -10.82
CA PRO A 187 -12.34 14.05 -11.44
C PRO A 187 -13.74 13.60 -11.87
N GLY A 188 -14.72 14.52 -11.76
CA GLY A 188 -16.11 14.30 -12.16
C GLY A 188 -17.00 13.60 -11.12
N VAL A 189 -16.45 12.99 -10.07
CA VAL A 189 -17.21 12.38 -8.97
C VAL A 189 -16.83 12.93 -7.59
N ASN A 190 -15.93 13.91 -7.56
CA ASN A 190 -15.41 14.57 -6.35
C ASN A 190 -14.97 13.58 -5.24
N GLU A 191 -14.37 12.45 -5.65
CA GLU A 191 -13.79 11.50 -4.69
C GLU A 191 -12.29 11.74 -4.57
N HIS A 192 -11.81 11.67 -3.34
CA HIS A 192 -10.42 11.84 -2.97
C HIS A 192 -10.05 10.77 -1.95
N TRP A 193 -9.04 9.97 -2.25
CA TRP A 193 -8.66 8.79 -1.48
C TRP A 193 -7.20 8.88 -1.05
N ILE A 194 -6.86 8.32 0.11
CA ILE A 194 -5.49 8.02 0.53
C ILE A 194 -5.26 6.52 0.36
N ILE A 195 -4.18 6.18 -0.35
CA ILE A 195 -3.54 4.87 -0.34
C ILE A 195 -2.37 4.96 0.63
N ASP A 196 -2.47 4.23 1.74
CA ASP A 196 -1.36 4.09 2.69
C ASP A 196 -0.93 2.63 2.82
N VAL A 197 0.16 2.30 2.14
CA VAL A 197 0.76 0.97 2.18
C VAL A 197 1.69 0.78 3.38
N THR A 198 1.97 1.83 4.12
CA THR A 198 2.90 1.85 5.27
C THR A 198 2.23 2.14 6.60
N GLY A 199 0.91 2.37 6.63
CA GLY A 199 0.13 2.72 7.82
C GLY A 199 0.20 1.71 8.98
N ALA A 200 0.61 0.46 8.70
CA ALA A 200 0.86 -0.54 9.72
C ALA A 200 1.94 -0.11 10.74
N GLN A 201 2.85 0.80 10.38
CA GLN A 201 3.81 1.38 11.33
C GLN A 201 3.14 2.15 12.48
N TYR A 202 1.90 2.60 12.28
CA TYR A 202 1.05 3.25 13.28
C TYR A 202 -0.09 2.35 13.76
N GLY A 203 -0.10 1.08 13.37
CA GLY A 203 -1.16 0.11 13.70
C GLY A 203 -2.43 0.23 12.84
N PHE A 204 -2.39 0.97 11.72
CA PHE A 204 -3.54 1.08 10.82
C PHE A 204 -3.67 -0.16 9.93
N LYS A 205 -4.90 -0.61 9.72
CA LYS A 205 -5.19 -1.83 8.94
C LYS A 205 -5.65 -1.50 7.52
N GLU A 206 -6.28 -0.35 7.36
CA GLU A 206 -6.88 0.10 6.12
C GLU A 206 -5.82 0.64 5.16
N VAL A 207 -5.67 -0.01 4.01
CA VAL A 207 -4.77 0.46 2.93
C VAL A 207 -5.39 1.55 2.05
N LEU A 208 -6.71 1.76 2.14
CA LEU A 208 -7.46 2.74 1.37
C LEU A 208 -8.53 3.39 2.23
N MET A 209 -8.58 4.73 2.25
CA MET A 209 -9.62 5.50 2.93
C MET A 209 -9.94 6.80 2.18
N PRO A 210 -11.15 7.39 2.34
CA PRO A 210 -11.40 8.75 1.88
C PRO A 210 -10.44 9.71 2.56
N PHE A 211 -9.88 10.65 1.81
CA PHE A 211 -8.83 11.58 2.28
C PHE A 211 -9.22 12.29 3.57
N TRP A 212 -10.40 12.94 3.59
CA TRP A 212 -10.91 13.65 4.77
C TRP A 212 -11.14 12.72 5.97
N LYS A 213 -11.55 11.47 5.74
CA LYS A 213 -11.84 10.51 6.80
C LYS A 213 -10.55 10.01 7.43
N TYR A 214 -9.53 9.76 6.60
CA TYR A 214 -8.21 9.39 7.06
C TYR A 214 -7.63 10.47 7.98
N LEU A 215 -7.66 11.74 7.55
CA LEU A 215 -7.20 12.85 8.39
C LEU A 215 -7.99 12.94 9.71
N GLY A 216 -9.32 12.86 9.66
CA GLY A 216 -10.15 13.00 10.86
C GLY A 216 -10.04 11.85 11.86
N VAL A 217 -9.95 10.60 11.39
CA VAL A 217 -9.88 9.42 12.28
C VAL A 217 -8.51 9.26 12.92
N HIS A 218 -7.44 9.61 12.18
CA HIS A 218 -6.06 9.48 12.65
C HIS A 218 -5.48 10.78 13.22
N ASP A 219 -6.30 11.84 13.29
CA ASP A 219 -5.91 13.18 13.76
C ASP A 219 -4.68 13.72 13.02
N CYS A 220 -4.63 13.47 11.70
CA CYS A 220 -3.50 13.86 10.86
C CYS A 220 -3.69 15.28 10.30
N GLN A 221 -2.57 15.97 10.13
CA GLN A 221 -2.53 17.23 9.41
C GLN A 221 -1.74 17.07 8.11
N GLN A 222 -2.31 17.52 6.99
CA GLN A 222 -1.55 17.60 5.75
C GLN A 222 -0.51 18.71 5.85
N LEU A 223 0.74 18.38 5.49
CA LEU A 223 1.86 19.30 5.43
C LEU A 223 2.02 19.79 3.98
N GLY A 224 1.84 21.10 3.79
CA GLY A 224 1.93 21.72 2.47
C GLY A 224 0.85 21.25 1.49
N GLU A 225 1.07 21.53 0.20
CA GLU A 225 0.21 21.07 -0.88
C GLU A 225 0.65 19.68 -1.37
N SER A 226 -0.30 18.87 -1.84
CA SER A 226 0.02 17.64 -2.54
C SER A 226 0.76 17.95 -3.84
N TRP A 227 1.64 17.04 -4.27
CA TRP A 227 2.45 17.21 -5.49
C TRP A 227 2.31 16.00 -6.43
N ALA A 228 2.65 16.17 -7.70
CA ALA A 228 2.35 15.17 -8.73
C ALA A 228 3.10 13.84 -8.48
N TYR A 229 2.38 12.72 -8.53
CA TYR A 229 2.99 11.40 -8.34
C TYR A 229 3.62 10.87 -9.64
N GLU A 230 4.71 11.50 -10.08
CA GLU A 230 5.45 11.18 -11.31
C GLU A 230 6.92 10.84 -11.00
N LEU A 231 7.10 9.95 -10.03
CA LEU A 231 8.43 9.57 -9.54
C LEU A 231 9.04 8.43 -10.36
N SER A 232 10.36 8.46 -10.52
CA SER A 232 11.10 7.25 -10.86
C SER A 232 11.10 6.27 -9.69
N ALA A 233 11.37 5.02 -10.03
CA ALA A 233 11.60 3.91 -9.12
C ALA A 233 12.73 4.16 -8.11
N GLU A 234 13.66 5.04 -8.45
CA GLU A 234 14.88 5.34 -7.69
C GLU A 234 14.94 6.80 -7.21
N TRP A 235 13.83 7.54 -7.29
CA TRP A 235 13.79 8.97 -7.00
C TRP A 235 14.29 9.33 -5.59
N ASP A 236 13.90 8.57 -4.57
CA ASP A 236 14.39 8.75 -3.20
C ASP A 236 15.89 8.44 -3.09
N ILE A 237 16.40 7.44 -3.83
CA ILE A 237 17.84 7.13 -3.90
C ILE A 237 18.60 8.29 -4.52
N ASP A 238 18.09 8.89 -5.59
CA ASP A 238 18.69 10.06 -6.25
C ASP A 238 18.75 11.26 -5.29
N ASN A 239 17.69 11.49 -4.53
CA ASN A 239 17.69 12.54 -3.50
C ASN A 239 18.68 12.24 -2.38
N ILE A 240 18.69 11.02 -1.85
CA ILE A 240 19.64 10.62 -0.79
C ILE A 240 21.08 10.75 -1.27
N SER A 241 21.34 10.43 -2.54
CA SER A 241 22.66 10.54 -3.17
C SER A 241 23.18 11.99 -3.21
N SER A 242 22.30 12.98 -3.11
CA SER A 242 22.66 14.40 -3.05
C SER A 242 22.94 14.91 -1.63
N ILE A 243 22.65 14.12 -0.59
CA ILE A 243 22.80 14.50 0.81
C ILE A 243 24.18 14.05 1.31
N GLU A 244 25.07 15.03 1.56
CA GLU A 244 26.47 14.76 1.92
C GLU A 244 26.60 13.84 3.14
N CYS A 245 25.78 14.00 4.18
CA CYS A 245 25.86 13.16 5.39
C CYS A 245 25.42 11.70 5.19
N LEU A 246 24.68 11.40 4.11
CA LEU A 246 24.21 10.06 3.78
C LEU A 246 25.08 9.38 2.72
N THR A 247 26.14 10.02 2.25
CA THR A 247 27.03 9.52 1.19
C THR A 247 28.52 9.72 1.50
N ARG A 248 28.87 9.89 2.79
CA ARG A 248 30.24 10.18 3.24
C ARG A 248 31.17 9.00 3.01
N SER A 249 30.79 7.83 3.48
CA SER A 249 31.60 6.62 3.40
C SER A 249 31.42 5.91 2.05
N GLN A 250 32.35 5.00 1.73
CA GLN A 250 32.19 4.14 0.57
C GLN A 250 31.03 3.16 0.77
N ALA A 251 30.88 2.60 1.97
CA ALA A 251 29.80 1.68 2.31
C ALA A 251 28.41 2.29 2.10
N GLN A 252 28.20 3.57 2.46
CA GLN A 252 26.94 4.27 2.19
C GLN A 252 26.63 4.37 0.69
N ARG A 253 27.64 4.65 -0.14
CA ARG A 253 27.44 4.72 -1.60
C ARG A 253 27.18 3.34 -2.20
N ASP A 254 27.89 2.32 -1.72
CA ASP A 254 27.68 0.93 -2.13
C ASP A 254 26.29 0.42 -1.73
N ASP A 255 25.78 0.80 -0.55
CA ASP A 255 24.42 0.48 -0.10
C ASP A 255 23.35 1.05 -1.06
N LEU A 256 23.55 2.27 -1.57
CA LEU A 256 22.62 2.90 -2.52
C LEU A 256 22.67 2.21 -3.90
N GLU A 257 23.85 1.80 -4.35
CA GLU A 257 23.99 1.06 -5.61
C GLU A 257 23.37 -0.34 -5.52
N LEU A 258 23.56 -1.02 -4.38
CA LEU A 258 22.90 -2.29 -4.11
C LEU A 258 21.38 -2.14 -4.08
N GLU A 259 20.86 -1.10 -3.44
CA GLU A 259 19.43 -0.79 -3.43
C GLU A 259 18.90 -0.59 -4.87
N ARG A 260 19.61 0.13 -5.74
CA ARG A 260 19.23 0.27 -7.16
C ARG A 260 19.16 -1.08 -7.86
N LYS A 261 20.16 -1.94 -7.70
CA LYS A 261 20.19 -3.29 -8.28
C LYS A 261 18.97 -4.11 -7.82
N ILE A 262 18.63 -4.04 -6.53
CA ILE A 262 17.48 -4.74 -5.96
C ILE A 262 16.17 -4.22 -6.58
N ARG A 263 16.01 -2.90 -6.71
CA ARG A 263 14.81 -2.30 -7.30
C ARG A 263 14.66 -2.68 -8.76
N GLN A 264 15.73 -2.61 -9.55
CA GLN A 264 15.72 -3.06 -10.95
C GLN A 264 15.28 -4.52 -11.08
N HIS A 265 15.75 -5.38 -10.17
CA HIS A 265 15.32 -6.78 -10.11
C HIS A 265 13.83 -6.93 -9.78
N PHE A 266 13.31 -6.15 -8.82
CA PHE A 266 11.88 -6.08 -8.53
C PHE A 266 11.06 -5.66 -9.75
N TYR A 267 11.51 -4.64 -10.51
CA TYR A 267 10.77 -4.19 -11.69
C TYR A 267 10.84 -5.15 -12.86
N ALA A 268 11.93 -5.89 -13.02
CA ALA A 268 11.98 -6.96 -14.02
C ALA A 268 10.82 -7.96 -13.83
N PHE A 269 10.47 -8.28 -12.58
CA PHE A 269 9.29 -9.08 -12.28
C PHE A 269 7.98 -8.33 -12.56
N VAL A 270 7.85 -7.09 -12.08
CA VAL A 270 6.63 -6.29 -12.28
C VAL A 270 6.30 -6.14 -13.76
N ASP A 271 7.31 -5.93 -14.60
CA ASP A 271 7.16 -5.73 -16.03
C ASP A 271 6.71 -7.01 -16.76
N ASP A 272 7.28 -8.15 -16.38
CA ASP A 272 6.97 -9.46 -17.01
C ASP A 272 5.67 -10.09 -16.48
N LYS A 273 5.39 -10.00 -15.17
CA LYS A 273 4.36 -10.80 -14.50
C LYS A 273 3.13 -10.06 -14.04
N VAL A 274 3.19 -8.74 -13.86
CA VAL A 274 2.11 -7.98 -13.26
C VAL A 274 1.41 -7.12 -14.30
N ASP A 275 0.11 -7.31 -14.47
CA ASP A 275 -0.73 -6.46 -15.31
C ASP A 275 -2.09 -6.18 -14.64
N ARG A 276 -2.97 -5.48 -15.36
CA ARG A 276 -4.29 -5.09 -14.84
C ARG A 276 -5.28 -6.25 -14.71
N ASP A 277 -5.01 -7.39 -15.32
CA ASP A 277 -5.83 -8.59 -15.17
C ASP A 277 -5.72 -9.19 -13.78
N LEU A 278 -4.66 -8.85 -13.04
CA LEU A 278 -4.57 -9.09 -11.60
C LEU A 278 -5.81 -8.57 -10.88
N LEU A 279 -6.28 -7.37 -11.22
CA LEU A 279 -7.39 -6.70 -10.53
C LEU A 279 -8.78 -7.19 -10.95
N LYS A 280 -8.89 -8.08 -11.95
CA LYS A 280 -10.17 -8.55 -12.51
C LYS A 280 -10.67 -9.83 -11.84
N GLY A 281 -11.99 -9.98 -11.81
CA GLY A 281 -12.68 -11.19 -11.34
C GLY A 281 -13.44 -10.97 -10.03
N THR A 282 -14.00 -12.05 -9.48
CA THR A 282 -14.61 -12.06 -8.13
C THR A 282 -13.55 -11.78 -7.07
N ASP A 283 -13.95 -11.52 -5.83
CA ASP A 283 -12.99 -11.26 -4.74
C ASP A 283 -12.12 -12.49 -4.47
N VAL A 284 -12.70 -13.70 -4.53
CA VAL A 284 -11.95 -14.95 -4.42
C VAL A 284 -10.91 -15.08 -5.54
N GLN A 285 -11.29 -14.79 -6.78
CA GLN A 285 -10.36 -14.85 -7.91
C GLN A 285 -9.23 -13.83 -7.77
N PHE A 286 -9.54 -12.61 -7.30
CA PHE A 286 -8.54 -11.58 -7.03
C PHE A 286 -7.56 -12.05 -5.95
N GLN A 287 -8.05 -12.59 -4.84
CA GLN A 287 -7.18 -13.08 -3.75
C GLN A 287 -6.27 -14.23 -4.22
N VAL A 288 -6.81 -15.21 -4.95
CA VAL A 288 -6.00 -16.32 -5.50
C VAL A 288 -4.90 -15.79 -6.43
N LYS A 289 -5.23 -14.88 -7.35
CA LYS A 289 -4.23 -14.29 -8.25
C LYS A 289 -3.18 -13.50 -7.48
N LEU A 290 -3.60 -12.71 -6.50
CA LEU A 290 -2.68 -11.92 -5.68
C LEU A 290 -1.71 -12.84 -4.92
N THR A 291 -2.21 -13.89 -4.25
CA THR A 291 -1.36 -14.85 -3.55
C THR A 291 -0.33 -15.47 -4.48
N VAL A 292 -0.74 -15.99 -5.64
CA VAL A 292 0.18 -16.62 -6.60
C VAL A 292 1.24 -15.63 -7.07
N VAL A 293 0.85 -14.42 -7.49
CA VAL A 293 1.81 -13.41 -7.96
C VAL A 293 2.77 -12.97 -6.85
N MET A 294 2.32 -12.91 -5.59
CA MET A 294 3.19 -12.56 -4.46
C MET A 294 4.16 -13.68 -4.07
N GLU A 295 3.76 -14.95 -4.21
CA GLU A 295 4.65 -16.10 -4.03
C GLU A 295 5.72 -16.13 -5.13
N ASP A 296 5.33 -15.92 -6.38
CA ASP A 296 6.25 -15.80 -7.52
C ASP A 296 7.20 -14.61 -7.34
N LEU A 297 6.70 -13.45 -6.89
CA LEU A 297 7.53 -12.28 -6.59
C LEU A 297 8.55 -12.60 -5.49
N ARG A 298 8.14 -13.30 -4.42
CA ARG A 298 9.05 -13.68 -3.33
C ARG A 298 10.16 -14.58 -3.85
N ALA A 299 9.82 -15.61 -4.63
CA ALA A 299 10.81 -16.51 -5.22
C ALA A 299 11.77 -15.76 -6.15
N HIS A 300 11.24 -14.83 -6.96
CA HIS A 300 12.03 -13.95 -7.81
C HIS A 300 12.99 -13.10 -6.99
N MET A 301 12.53 -12.38 -5.96
CA MET A 301 13.38 -11.52 -5.13
C MET A 301 14.48 -12.31 -4.41
N LEU A 302 14.16 -13.50 -3.90
CA LEU A 302 15.15 -14.39 -3.24
C LEU A 302 16.18 -15.01 -4.21
N SER A 303 15.95 -14.93 -5.53
CA SER A 303 16.92 -15.39 -6.52
C SER A 303 18.03 -14.38 -6.80
N LEU A 304 17.91 -13.14 -6.31
CA LEU A 304 18.95 -12.13 -6.45
C LEU A 304 20.12 -12.43 -5.52
N GLU A 305 21.31 -12.57 -6.09
CA GLU A 305 22.55 -12.64 -5.32
C GLU A 305 22.90 -11.23 -4.81
N LEU A 306 22.87 -11.08 -3.48
CA LEU A 306 23.16 -9.86 -2.73
C LEU A 306 24.62 -9.83 -2.25
#